data_AF-S0FIJ0-F1
#
_entry.id   AF-S0FIJ0-F1
#
_cell.length_a   1.000
_cell.length_b   1.000
_cell.length_c   1.000
_cell.angle_alpha   90.00
_cell.angle_beta   90.00
_cell.angle_gamma   90.00
#
_symmetry.space_group_name_H-M   'P 1'
#
loop_
_entity.id
_entity.type
_entity.pdbx_description
1 polymer ?
#
loop_
_entity_poly.entity_id
_entity_poly.type
_entity_poly.pdbx_seq_one_letter_code
_entity_poly.pdbx_strand_id
1 'polypeptide(L)' 'MELASNALTTAAAVKNNLNGCLIDINDDLINQKINEVSQFIETYTGRKFNNEIREEKLEGTGSDTLPLRHYPAGEVHALA' A
#
# COMPACT_ATOMS: atom_id res chain seq x y z
N MET A 1 5.94 0.97 17.93
CA MET A 1 6.35 0.83 16.51
C MET A 1 5.42 1.67 15.67
N GLU A 2 5.98 2.55 14.85
CA GLU A 2 5.20 3.42 13.94
C GLU A 2 4.68 2.65 12.72
N LEU A 3 3.57 3.11 12.16
CA LEU A 3 3.06 2.60 10.88
C LEU A 3 3.95 3.09 9.73
N ALA A 4 4.29 2.19 8.82
CA ALA A 4 5.04 2.54 7.62
C ALA A 4 4.19 3.39 6.66
N SER A 5 4.84 4.16 5.78
CA SER A 5 4.16 5.03 4.81
C SER A 5 3.30 4.27 3.79
N ASN A 6 3.56 2.98 3.61
CA ASN A 6 2.80 2.06 2.77
C ASN A 6 1.75 1.24 3.55
N ALA A 7 1.52 1.56 4.84
CA ALA A 7 0.54 0.86 5.65
C ALA A 7 -0.86 0.99 5.04
N LEU A 8 -1.47 -0.16 4.74
CA LEU A 8 -2.78 -0.22 4.07
C LEU A 8 -3.98 -0.06 5.02
N THR A 9 -3.73 -0.09 6.32
CA THR A 9 -4.76 0.00 7.36
C THR A 9 -4.17 0.59 8.65
N THR A 10 -4.99 0.77 9.66
CA THR A 10 -4.62 1.32 10.97
C THR A 10 -4.86 0.31 12.09
N ALA A 11 -4.15 0.46 13.21
CA ALA A 11 -4.38 -0.38 14.40
C ALA A 11 -5.84 -0.31 14.88
N ALA A 12 -6.45 0.88 14.86
CA ALA A 12 -7.85 1.07 15.24
C ALA A 12 -8.81 0.27 14.34
N ALA A 13 -8.60 0.28 13.02
CA ALA A 13 -9.42 -0.48 12.08
C ALA A 13 -9.29 -1.99 12.31
N VAL A 14 -8.07 -2.48 12.59
CA VAL A 14 -7.83 -3.89 12.92
C VAL A 14 -8.54 -4.27 14.23
N LYS A 15 -8.41 -3.46 15.29
CA LYS A 15 -9.10 -3.70 16.58
C LYS A 15 -10.62 -3.73 16.43
N ASN A 16 -11.19 -2.82 15.64
CA ASN A 16 -12.61 -2.80 15.34
C ASN A 16 -13.06 -4.05 14.59
N ASN A 17 -12.26 -4.54 13.63
CA ASN A 17 -12.56 -5.73 12.85
C ASN A 17 -12.50 -7.02 13.70
N LEU A 18 -11.62 -7.07 14.70
CA LEU A 18 -11.49 -8.18 15.65
C LEU A 18 -12.65 -8.23 16.68
N ASN A 19 -13.82 -7.64 16.35
CA ASN A 19 -15.06 -7.64 17.14
C ASN A 19 -14.85 -7.21 18.60
N GLY A 20 -14.10 -6.12 18.80
CA GLY A 20 -13.94 -5.53 20.13
C GLY A 20 -13.32 -6.50 21.14
N CYS A 21 -12.39 -7.35 20.68
CA CYS A 21 -11.62 -8.22 21.55
C CYS A 21 -11.15 -7.40 22.77
N LEU A 22 -11.69 -7.73 23.95
CA LEU A 22 -11.36 -7.13 25.25
C LEU A 22 -9.91 -7.40 25.68
N ILE A 23 -9.12 -7.99 24.78
CA ILE A 23 -7.72 -8.28 24.95
C ILE A 23 -6.98 -6.99 24.59
N ASP A 24 -6.25 -6.46 25.57
CA ASP A 24 -5.30 -5.37 25.37
C ASP A 24 -4.12 -5.89 24.53
N ILE A 25 -4.36 -6.03 23.22
CA ILE A 25 -3.34 -6.41 22.26
C ILE A 25 -2.44 -5.19 22.09
N ASN A 26 -1.15 -5.40 22.34
CA ASN A 26 -0.12 -4.39 22.18
C ASN A 26 -0.17 -3.76 20.78
N ASP A 27 -0.35 -2.44 20.72
CA ASP A 27 -0.38 -1.66 19.48
C ASP A 27 0.88 -1.83 18.64
N ASP A 28 2.02 -2.07 19.27
CA ASP A 28 3.29 -2.32 18.58
C ASP A 28 3.24 -3.60 17.76
N LEU A 29 2.62 -4.65 18.29
CA LEU A 29 2.47 -5.92 17.57
C LEU A 29 1.50 -5.76 16.40
N ILE A 30 0.41 -5.02 16.60
CA ILE A 30 -0.56 -4.75 15.53
C ILE A 30 0.13 -3.95 14.42
N ASN A 31 0.83 -2.87 14.75
CA ASN A 31 1.54 -2.05 13.79
C ASN A 31 2.63 -2.85 13.06
N GLN A 32 3.36 -3.72 13.77
CA GLN A 32 4.32 -4.63 13.14
C GLN A 32 3.64 -5.54 12.11
N LYS A 33 2.50 -6.16 12.46
CA LYS A 33 1.76 -7.03 11.52
C LYS A 33 1.16 -6.28 10.34
N ILE A 34 0.68 -5.06 10.56
CA ILE A 34 0.23 -4.19 9.47
C ILE A 34 1.39 -3.91 8.50
N ASN A 35 2.57 -3.58 9.02
CA ASN A 35 3.75 -3.29 8.20
C ASN A 35 4.21 -4.54 7.42
N GLU A 36 4.30 -5.70 8.08
CA GLU A 36 4.67 -6.98 7.45
C GLU A 36 3.72 -7.34 6.29
N VAL A 37 2.41 -7.25 6.53
CA VAL A 37 1.40 -7.58 5.51
C VAL A 37 1.37 -6.56 4.39
N SER A 38 1.49 -5.26 4.69
CA SER A 38 1.52 -4.21 3.68
C SER A 38 2.74 -4.38 2.76
N GLN A 39 3.90 -4.68 3.32
CA GLN A 39 5.11 -4.99 2.56
C GLN A 39 4.96 -6.28 1.73
N PHE A 40 4.32 -7.31 2.29
CA PHE A 40 4.05 -8.55 1.57
C PHE A 40 3.16 -8.30 0.34
N ILE A 41 2.08 -7.51 0.49
CA ILE A 41 1.19 -7.19 -0.63
C ILE A 41 1.92 -6.38 -1.70
N GLU A 42 2.75 -5.40 -1.33
CA GLU A 42 3.59 -4.68 -2.29
C GLU A 42 4.52 -5.61 -3.07
N THR A 43 5.16 -6.54 -2.37
CA THR A 43 6.10 -7.50 -2.97
C THR A 43 5.37 -8.46 -3.91
N TYR A 44 4.23 -8.98 -3.48
CA TYR A 44 3.42 -9.91 -4.26
C TYR A 44 2.84 -9.26 -5.52
N THR A 45 2.35 -8.03 -5.41
CA THR A 45 1.73 -7.31 -6.53
C THR A 45 2.73 -6.57 -7.41
N GLY A 46 3.97 -6.37 -6.95
CA GLY A 46 4.95 -5.48 -7.58
C GLY A 46 4.51 -4.00 -7.55
N ARG A 47 3.57 -3.63 -6.67
CA ARG A 47 3.00 -2.29 -6.56
C ARG A 47 3.51 -1.56 -5.34
N LYS A 48 3.37 -0.24 -5.36
CA LYS A 48 3.65 0.65 -4.25
C LYS A 48 2.38 1.39 -3.86
N PHE A 49 2.06 1.42 -2.57
CA PHE A 49 0.81 1.99 -2.05
C PHE A 49 1.00 3.29 -1.28
N ASN A 50 2.24 3.68 -1.00
CA ASN A 50 2.55 5.01 -0.52
C ASN A 50 2.36 6.07 -1.63
N ASN A 51 1.90 7.25 -1.23
CA ASN A 51 1.66 8.37 -2.13
C ASN A 51 2.96 9.13 -2.42
N GLU A 52 3.61 8.79 -3.53
CA GLU A 52 4.85 9.44 -3.99
C GLU A 52 4.86 9.55 -5.51
N ILE A 53 5.62 10.53 -6.01
CA ILE A 53 5.91 10.68 -7.43
C ILE A 53 6.85 9.55 -7.86
N ARG A 54 6.52 8.90 -8.98
CA ARG A 54 7.29 7.78 -9.51
C ARG A 54 7.51 7.91 -11.01
N GLU A 55 8.68 7.49 -11.43
CA GLU A 55 8.98 7.27 -12.83
C GLU A 55 8.70 5.80 -13.17
N GLU A 56 7.77 5.57 -14.08
CA GLU A 56 7.45 4.23 -14.60
C GLU A 56 7.93 4.11 -16.04
N LYS A 57 8.92 3.26 -16.27
CA LYS A 57 9.28 2.82 -17.63
C LYS A 57 8.41 1.62 -18.00
N LEU A 58 7.48 1.84 -18.91
CA LEU A 58 6.56 0.82 -19.39
C LEU A 58 6.90 0.44 -20.83
N GLU A 59 6.90 -0.86 -21.11
CA GLU A 59 7.07 -1.36 -22.47
C GLU A 59 5.80 -1.01 -23.27
N GLY A 60 5.96 -0.26 -24.36
CA GLY A 60 4.85 0.08 -25.24
C GLY A 60 4.32 -1.15 -25.96
N THR A 61 2.99 -1.30 -25.99
CA THR A 61 2.33 -2.42 -26.69
C THR A 61 1.81 -2.04 -28.07
N GLY A 62 1.94 -0.78 -28.48
CA GLY A 62 1.32 -0.23 -29.71
C GLY A 62 -0.19 0.00 -29.60
N SER A 63 -0.75 -0.09 -28.38
CA SER A 63 -2.15 0.22 -28.08
C SER A 63 -2.37 1.71 -27.83
N ASP A 64 -3.60 2.18 -28.03
CA ASP A 64 -4.05 3.52 -27.61
C ASP A 64 -4.10 3.66 -26.08
N THR A 65 -3.95 2.56 -25.33
CA THR A 65 -3.98 2.53 -23.87
C THR A 65 -2.71 1.95 -23.28
N LEU A 66 -2.16 2.60 -22.25
CA LEU A 66 -1.02 2.12 -21.48
C LEU A 66 -1.44 1.83 -20.02
N PRO A 67 -1.46 0.57 -19.58
CA PRO A 67 -1.80 0.25 -18.19
C PRO A 67 -0.65 0.64 -17.26
N LEU A 68 -0.94 1.50 -16.28
CA LEU A 68 0.03 1.88 -15.24
C LEU A 68 0.19 0.76 -14.21
N ARG A 69 1.43 0.51 -13.76
CA ARG A 69 1.69 -0.47 -12.70
C ARG A 69 1.20 0.06 -11.36
N HIS A 70 1.40 1.35 -11.09
CA HIS A 70 0.98 1.98 -9.83
C HIS A 70 -0.30 2.81 -10.01
N TYR A 71 -1.45 2.14 -9.88
CA TYR A 71 -2.78 2.77 -9.89
C TYR A 71 -3.41 2.81 -8.46
N PRO A 72 -4.41 3.67 -8.21
CA PRO A 72 -4.78 4.82 -9.03
C PRO A 72 -3.68 5.89 -9.00
N ALA A 73 -3.37 6.47 -10.16
CA ALA A 73 -2.51 7.64 -10.26
C ALA A 73 -3.37 8.91 -10.13
N GLY A 74 -2.96 9.84 -9.27
CA GLY A 74 -3.68 11.11 -9.08
C GLY A 74 -3.44 12.10 -10.22
N GLU A 75 -2.18 12.24 -10.64
CA GLU A 75 -1.75 13.17 -11.69
C GLU A 75 -0.60 12.55 -12.48
N VAL A 76 -0.55 12.80 -13.79
CA VAL A 76 0.58 12.46 -14.67
C VAL A 76 1.36 13.73 -14.95
N HIS A 77 2.58 13.84 -14.40
CA HIS A 77 3.38 15.06 -14.51
C HIS A 77 4.05 15.24 -15.88
N ALA A 78 4.52 14.15 -16.49
CA ALA A 78 5.19 14.17 -17.78
C ALA A 78 5.07 12.82 -18.49
N LEU A 79 5.08 12.86 -19.82
CA LEU A 79 5.21 11.69 -20.70
C LEU A 79 6.38 11.97 -21.64
N ALA A 80 7.27 11.00 -21.81
CA ALA A 80 8.45 11.07 -22.67
C ALA A 80 8.28 10.20 -23.91
#